data_AF-A0A6G4XSX8-F1
#
_entry.id   AF-A0A6G4XSX8-F1
#
_cell.length_a   1.000
_cell.length_b   1.000
_cell.length_c   1.000
_cell.angle_alpha   90.00
_cell.angle_beta   90.00
_cell.angle_gamma   90.00
#
_symmetry.space_group_name_H-M   'P 1'
#
loop_
_entity.id
_entity.type
_entity.pdbx_description
1 polymer ?
#
loop_
_entity_poly.entity_id
_entity_poly.type
_entity_poly.pdbx_seq_one_letter_code
_entity_poly.pdbx_strand_id
1 'polypeptide(L)'
;MSGRRVYAWCAEDTMLFPIVMGQQRAEVIAVCPVTRRIITLTVTPTGVEDLDPPTAQMTLAPIHGRDIREEFCDRVVFTADAAAAEAFIGDDQELVYMPAHEGFGVARSLSEMF
;
A
#
# COMPACT_ATOMS: atom_id res chain seq x y z
N MET A 1 -14.17 -2.09 5.78
CA MET A 1 -13.76 -2.10 7.21
C MET A 1 -15.01 -2.00 8.08
N SER A 2 -15.21 -2.89 9.07
CA SER A 2 -16.44 -2.90 9.91
C SER A 2 -17.76 -2.84 9.13
N GLY A 3 -17.86 -3.59 8.02
CA GLY A 3 -19.06 -3.59 7.16
C GLY A 3 -19.33 -2.29 6.37
N ARG A 4 -18.41 -1.30 6.42
CA ARG A 4 -18.54 -0.03 5.71
C ARG A 4 -17.46 0.10 4.62
N ARG A 5 -17.85 0.76 3.53
CA ARG A 5 -16.90 1.25 2.50
C ARG A 5 -16.31 2.56 2.98
N VAL A 6 -14.98 2.62 2.98
CA VAL A 6 -14.16 3.78 3.32
C VAL A 6 -13.04 3.88 2.28
N TYR A 7 -12.32 4.98 2.27
CA TYR A 7 -11.22 5.22 1.33
C TYR A 7 -9.97 5.64 2.11
N ALA A 8 -8.82 5.21 1.61
CA ALA A 8 -7.49 5.55 2.10
C ALA A 8 -6.80 6.48 1.08
N TRP A 9 -5.76 7.21 1.49
CA TRP A 9 -5.03 8.07 0.57
C TRP A 9 -3.98 7.32 -0.25
N CYS A 10 -3.41 6.24 0.28
CA CYS A 10 -2.37 5.47 -0.39
C CYS A 10 -2.41 3.97 -0.05
N ALA A 11 -1.51 3.20 -0.64
CA ALA A 11 -1.35 1.78 -0.34
C ALA A 11 -0.99 1.53 1.14
N GLU A 12 -0.06 2.31 1.70
CA GLU A 12 0.41 2.13 3.09
C GLU A 12 -0.71 2.39 4.11
N ASP A 13 -1.56 3.39 3.89
CA ASP A 13 -2.75 3.64 4.71
C ASP A 13 -3.63 2.39 4.79
N THR A 14 -3.84 1.69 3.67
CA THR A 14 -4.67 0.47 3.66
C THR A 14 -4.06 -0.68 4.46
N MET A 15 -2.75 -0.68 4.65
CA MET A 15 -2.01 -1.65 5.45
C MET A 15 -2.01 -1.28 6.95
N LEU A 16 -1.78 -0.01 7.27
CA LEU A 16 -1.63 0.50 8.64
C LEU A 16 -2.96 0.57 9.40
N PHE A 17 -4.00 1.08 8.75
CA PHE A 17 -5.30 1.34 9.36
C PHE A 17 -5.99 0.12 10.00
N PRO A 18 -5.97 -1.07 9.39
CA PRO A 18 -6.36 -2.32 10.03
C PRO A 18 -5.72 -2.57 11.40
N ILE A 19 -4.46 -2.18 11.60
CA ILE A 19 -3.72 -2.39 12.84
C ILE A 19 -4.16 -1.37 13.89
N VAL A 20 -4.07 -0.08 13.55
CA VAL A 20 -4.24 1.03 14.52
C VAL A 20 -5.71 1.33 14.86
N MET A 21 -6.67 0.99 14.00
CA MET A 21 -8.11 1.19 14.28
C MET A 21 -8.77 0.03 15.01
N GLY A 22 -8.03 -0.60 15.93
CA GLY A 22 -8.56 -1.68 16.77
C GLY A 22 -8.51 -3.06 16.12
N GLN A 23 -7.43 -3.35 15.37
CA GLN A 23 -7.12 -4.69 14.87
C GLN A 23 -8.26 -5.33 14.06
N GLN A 24 -8.73 -4.63 13.03
CA GLN A 24 -9.83 -5.09 12.18
C GLN A 24 -9.34 -5.58 10.82
N ARG A 25 -10.07 -6.53 10.21
CA ARG A 25 -9.87 -6.95 8.82
C ARG A 25 -10.38 -5.88 7.84
N ALA A 26 -9.64 -5.63 6.77
CA ALA A 26 -10.06 -4.78 5.66
C ALA A 26 -9.86 -5.47 4.31
N GLU A 27 -10.95 -5.59 3.55
CA GLU A 27 -10.90 -5.91 2.13
C GLU A 27 -10.52 -4.63 1.37
N VAL A 28 -9.45 -4.72 0.58
CA VAL A 28 -8.88 -3.61 -0.16
C VAL A 28 -9.02 -3.90 -1.65
N ILE A 29 -9.45 -2.87 -2.38
CA ILE A 29 -9.50 -2.86 -3.84
C ILE A 29 -8.68 -1.65 -4.29
N ALA A 30 -7.68 -1.89 -5.12
CA ALA A 30 -6.83 -0.88 -5.73
C ALA A 30 -6.76 -1.09 -7.25
N VAL A 31 -6.24 -0.08 -7.94
CA VAL A 31 -6.05 -0.13 -9.39
C VAL A 31 -4.60 0.21 -9.68
N CYS A 32 -3.89 -0.67 -10.37
CA CYS A 32 -2.53 -0.39 -10.81
C CYS A 32 -2.52 0.88 -11.68
N PRO A 33 -1.72 1.91 -11.36
CA PRO A 33 -1.70 3.14 -12.13
C PRO A 33 -1.16 2.94 -13.55
N VAL A 34 -0.28 1.96 -13.76
CA VAL A 34 0.36 1.67 -15.05
C VAL A 34 -0.51 0.80 -15.94
N THR A 35 -0.94 -0.37 -15.45
CA THR A 35 -1.64 -1.36 -16.27
C THR A 35 -3.16 -1.28 -16.18
N ARG A 36 -3.68 -0.48 -15.24
CA ARG A 36 -5.12 -0.42 -14.89
C ARG A 36 -5.72 -1.72 -14.38
N ARG A 37 -4.90 -2.75 -14.13
CA ARG A 37 -5.34 -4.02 -13.53
C ARG A 37 -5.86 -3.77 -12.11
N ILE A 38 -6.98 -4.42 -11.78
CA ILE A 38 -7.52 -4.44 -10.43
C ILE A 38 -6.60 -5.28 -9.55
N ILE A 39 -6.32 -4.77 -8.36
CA ILE A 39 -5.57 -5.45 -7.31
C ILE A 39 -6.52 -5.60 -6.13
N THR A 40 -6.68 -6.81 -5.64
CA THR A 40 -7.46 -7.09 -4.44
C THR A 40 -6.58 -7.76 -3.41
N LEU A 41 -6.79 -7.41 -2.15
CA LEU A 41 -6.12 -8.04 -1.03
C LEU A 41 -7.00 -7.92 0.21
N THR A 42 -6.76 -8.80 1.17
CA THR A 42 -7.25 -8.59 2.51
C THR A 42 -6.10 -8.29 3.44
N VAL A 43 -6.20 -7.17 4.15
CA VAL A 43 -5.29 -6.84 5.25
C VAL A 43 -5.94 -7.26 6.56
N THR A 44 -5.20 -8.05 7.34
CA THR A 44 -5.53 -8.44 8.71
C THR A 44 -4.52 -7.80 9.68
N PRO A 45 -4.78 -7.81 10.99
CA PRO A 45 -3.82 -7.29 11.97
C PRO A 45 -2.49 -8.04 12.02
N THR A 46 -2.39 -9.19 11.35
CA THR A 46 -1.19 -10.05 11.36
C THR A 46 -0.51 -10.15 9.99
N GLY A 47 -1.13 -9.66 8.93
CA GLY A 47 -0.55 -9.73 7.60
C GLY A 47 -1.53 -9.50 6.45
N VAL A 48 -1.05 -9.80 5.25
CA VAL A 48 -1.81 -9.73 4.01
C VAL A 48 -2.23 -11.14 3.60
N GLU A 49 -3.48 -11.27 3.20
CA GLU A 49 -4.12 -12.49 2.72
C GLU A 49 -4.82 -12.21 1.37
N ASP A 50 -5.14 -13.27 0.62
CA ASP A 50 -5.96 -13.20 -0.60
C ASP A 50 -5.46 -12.17 -1.65
N LEU A 51 -4.14 -12.00 -1.76
CA LEU A 51 -3.52 -11.04 -2.68
C LEU A 51 -3.66 -11.54 -4.14
N ASP A 52 -4.36 -10.76 -4.97
CA ASP A 52 -4.47 -10.96 -6.41
C ASP A 52 -4.20 -9.65 -7.18
N PRO A 53 -3.26 -9.63 -8.16
CA PRO A 53 -2.35 -10.73 -8.49
C PRO A 53 -1.33 -10.98 -7.37
N PRO A 54 -0.84 -12.22 -7.20
CA PRO A 54 0.19 -12.54 -6.21
C PRO A 54 1.53 -11.86 -6.52
N THR A 55 1.71 -11.37 -7.75
CA THR A 55 2.87 -10.58 -8.18
C THR A 55 2.80 -9.11 -7.79
N ALA A 56 1.68 -8.65 -7.20
CA ALA A 56 1.50 -7.24 -6.89
C ALA A 56 2.62 -6.70 -6.01
N GLN A 57 3.07 -5.49 -6.33
CA GLN A 57 4.08 -4.76 -5.58
C GLN A 57 3.45 -3.55 -4.90
N MET A 58 4.17 -2.98 -3.93
CA MET A 58 3.87 -1.72 -3.29
C MET A 58 5.09 -0.80 -3.40
N THR A 59 4.89 0.45 -3.83
CA THR A 59 5.95 1.46 -3.79
C THR A 59 6.02 2.12 -2.42
N LEU A 60 7.19 2.69 -2.08
CA LEU A 60 7.41 3.44 -0.85
C LEU A 60 8.28 4.67 -1.13
N ALA A 61 7.85 5.82 -0.61
CA ALA A 61 8.55 7.09 -0.72
C ALA A 61 9.12 7.55 0.64
N PRO A 62 10.21 8.33 0.67
CA PRO A 62 10.62 9.03 1.88
C PRO A 62 9.69 10.22 2.18
N ILE A 63 9.65 10.62 3.46
CA ILE A 63 8.91 11.79 3.96
C ILE A 63 9.93 12.85 4.39
N HIS A 64 9.77 14.09 3.93
CA HIS A 64 10.69 15.19 4.19
C HIS A 64 10.03 16.37 4.92
N GLY A 65 8.81 16.18 5.42
CA GLY A 65 8.10 17.18 6.21
C GLY A 65 7.34 18.21 5.38
N ARG A 66 7.01 17.88 4.12
CA ARG A 66 6.08 18.65 3.29
C ARG A 66 4.66 18.08 3.44
N ASP A 67 3.75 18.46 2.55
CA ASP A 67 2.41 17.89 2.54
C ASP A 67 2.50 16.37 2.31
N ILE A 68 2.01 15.60 3.29
CA ILE A 68 2.10 14.15 3.30
C ILE A 68 1.40 13.51 2.08
N ARG A 69 0.35 14.16 1.56
CA ARG A 69 -0.37 13.60 0.41
C ARG A 69 0.45 13.76 -0.85
N GLU A 70 0.97 14.96 -1.08
CA GLU A 70 1.75 15.28 -2.27
C GLU A 70 3.12 14.59 -2.28
N GLU A 71 3.83 14.54 -1.15
CA GLU A 71 5.19 14.01 -1.12
C GLU A 71 5.28 12.49 -0.96
N PHE A 72 4.25 11.87 -0.36
CA PHE A 72 4.22 10.46 -0.01
C PHE A 72 3.00 9.74 -0.62
N CYS A 73 1.76 10.09 -0.23
CA CYS A 73 0.61 9.27 -0.59
C CYS A 73 0.38 9.15 -2.10
N ASP A 74 0.62 10.21 -2.87
CA ASP A 74 0.47 10.21 -4.33
C ASP A 74 1.51 9.29 -5.02
N ARG A 75 2.59 8.92 -4.32
CA ARG A 75 3.69 8.07 -4.79
C ARG A 75 3.66 6.66 -4.21
N VAL A 76 2.80 6.38 -3.23
CA VAL A 76 2.71 5.11 -2.50
C VAL A 76 1.50 4.33 -2.99
N VAL A 77 1.73 3.45 -3.97
CA VAL A 77 0.68 2.78 -4.75
C VAL A 77 0.93 1.28 -4.80
N PHE A 78 -0.13 0.52 -5.09
CA PHE A 78 0.02 -0.87 -5.53
C PHE A 78 0.21 -0.93 -7.05
N THR A 79 1.14 -1.76 -7.50
CA THR A 79 1.32 -2.08 -8.93
C THR A 79 1.10 -3.58 -9.16
N ALA A 80 0.72 -3.95 -10.38
CA ALA A 80 0.32 -5.33 -10.69
C ALA A 80 1.49 -6.34 -10.64
N ASP A 81 2.70 -5.86 -10.90
CA ASP A 81 3.94 -6.62 -10.94
C ASP A 81 5.15 -5.68 -10.85
N ALA A 82 6.36 -6.26 -10.80
CA ALA A 82 7.62 -5.54 -10.74
C ALA A 82 7.84 -4.63 -11.96
N ALA A 83 7.49 -5.08 -13.16
CA ALA A 83 7.63 -4.27 -14.37
C ALA A 83 6.74 -3.01 -14.32
N ALA A 84 5.52 -3.14 -13.79
CA ALA A 84 4.64 -2.02 -13.54
C ALA A 84 5.15 -1.11 -12.41
N ALA A 85 5.84 -1.64 -11.41
CA ALA A 85 6.51 -0.83 -10.38
C ALA A 85 7.66 0.00 -10.98
N GLU A 86 8.54 -0.63 -11.76
CA GLU A 86 9.65 0.03 -12.44
C GLU A 86 9.17 1.12 -13.41
N ALA A 87 8.13 0.82 -14.19
CA ALA A 87 7.51 1.80 -15.08
C ALA A 87 6.85 2.98 -14.33
N PHE A 88 6.28 2.72 -13.13
CA PHE A 88 5.72 3.78 -12.29
C PHE A 88 6.81 4.67 -11.66
N ILE A 89 7.90 4.07 -11.19
CA ILE A 89 9.05 4.77 -10.61
C ILE A 89 9.72 5.66 -11.67
N GLY A 90 9.91 5.15 -12.88
CA GLY A 90 10.59 5.89 -13.94
C GLY A 90 12.00 6.30 -13.50
N ASP A 91 12.28 7.60 -13.49
CA ASP A 91 13.59 8.15 -13.14
C ASP A 91 13.69 8.59 -11.65
N ASP A 92 12.64 8.39 -10.85
CA ASP A 92 12.60 8.78 -9.43
C ASP A 92 13.59 7.94 -8.60
N GLN A 93 14.71 8.55 -8.20
CA GLN A 93 15.79 7.89 -7.47
C GLN A 93 15.48 7.63 -5.98
N GLU A 94 14.41 8.22 -5.46
CA GLU A 94 14.03 8.09 -4.04
C GLU A 94 12.96 7.02 -3.82
N LEU A 95 12.27 6.61 -4.89
CA LEU A 95 11.16 5.69 -4.81
C LEU A 95 11.66 4.24 -4.91
N VAL A 96 11.25 3.43 -3.95
CA VAL A 96 11.56 1.99 -3.94
C VAL A 96 10.27 1.19 -4.06
N TYR A 97 10.37 -0.09 -4.39
CA TYR A 97 9.23 -1.01 -4.36
C TYR A 97 9.59 -2.34 -3.72
N MET A 98 8.57 -3.05 -3.25
CA MET A 98 8.66 -4.37 -2.66
C MET A 98 7.39 -5.19 -2.95
N PRO A 99 7.43 -6.53 -2.80
CA PRO A 99 6.21 -7.33 -2.88
C PRO A 99 5.15 -6.82 -1.91
N ALA A 100 3.89 -6.72 -2.34
CA ALA A 100 2.84 -6.09 -1.53
C ALA A 100 2.62 -6.77 -0.17
N HIS A 101 2.86 -8.08 -0.08
CA HIS A 101 2.79 -8.81 1.19
C HIS A 101 3.91 -8.43 2.18
N GLU A 102 5.10 -8.04 1.69
CA GLU A 102 6.20 -7.54 2.51
C GLU A 102 5.94 -6.11 3.00
N GLY A 103 5.18 -5.32 2.23
CA GLY A 103 4.75 -3.97 2.59
C GLY A 103 4.06 -3.89 3.96
N PHE A 104 3.36 -4.94 4.38
CA PHE A 104 2.77 -5.03 5.73
C PHE A 104 3.81 -4.88 6.85
N GLY A 105 5.07 -5.27 6.63
CA GLY A 105 6.14 -5.09 7.60
C GLY A 105 6.41 -3.62 7.92
N VAL A 106 6.25 -2.74 6.93
CA VAL A 106 6.37 -1.28 7.09
C VAL A 106 5.23 -0.79 8.00
N ALA A 107 3.99 -1.13 7.64
CA ALA A 107 2.80 -0.77 8.41
C ALA A 107 2.87 -1.25 9.86
N ARG A 108 3.33 -2.49 10.09
CA ARG A 108 3.53 -3.02 11.45
C ARG A 108 4.55 -2.18 12.23
N SER A 109 5.68 -1.86 11.61
CA SER A 109 6.72 -1.05 12.26
C SER A 109 6.22 0.37 12.58
N LEU A 110 5.46 0.98 11.66
CA LEU A 110 4.84 2.29 11.88
C LEU A 110 3.75 2.25 12.96
N SER A 111 3.01 1.14 13.08
CA SER A 111 1.94 1.00 14.07
C SER A 111 2.43 1.11 15.51
N GLU A 112 3.70 0.78 15.76
CA GLU A 112 4.34 0.88 17.09
C GLU A 112 4.56 2.34 17.55
N MET A 113 4.34 3.31 16.66
CA MET A 113 4.44 4.74 16.96
C MET A 113 3.12 5.36 17.47
N PHE A 114 2.04 4.58 17.54
CA PHE A 114 0.70 4.99 17.98
C PHE A 114 0.26 4.24 19.24
#